data_AF-A0A0C2ZGD8-F1
#
_entry.id   AF-A0A0C2ZGD8-F1
#
_cell.length_a   1.000
_cell.length_b   1.000
_cell.length_c   1.000
_cell.angle_alpha   90.00
_cell.angle_beta   90.00
_cell.angle_gamma   90.00
#
_symmetry.space_group_name_H-M   'P 1'
#
loop_
_entity.id
_entity.type
_entity.pdbx_description
1 polymer ?
#
loop_
_entity_poly.entity_id
_entity_poly.type
_entity_poly.pdbx_seq_one_letter_code
_entity_poly.pdbx_strand_id
1 'polypeptide(L)'
;MGPRKKLTTQDPLTLITNGIVLMSEDVDINDESLTAIEWKEYAVFKELLHMVPSLETRLVESSEETVTTMAELIQKGINGARADDTKGVKIAIINWITLKGQSLSPHIPQNMKSGRGFNHERTGALLCPAGLDWANIKTRTKLINGQFQVAGDQWPVFLYADYTYDVEDPWNGLLHSGLLVSAFKHIFTSPSLVDQEPKATHSGNAQIHGMRSMTKASIAYVATQ
;
A
#
# COMPACT_ATOMS: atom_id res chain seq x y z
N MET A 1 27.14 0.44 -25.29
CA MET A 1 26.98 0.59 -23.82
C MET A 1 26.50 2.00 -23.53
N GLY A 2 25.19 2.16 -23.30
CA GLY A 2 24.65 3.41 -22.75
C GLY A 2 24.79 3.41 -21.22
N PRO A 3 24.87 4.58 -20.57
CA PRO A 3 24.91 4.64 -19.12
C PRO A 3 23.61 4.10 -18.52
N ARG A 4 23.70 3.22 -17.50
CA ARG A 4 22.56 2.80 -16.67
C ARG A 4 21.89 4.06 -16.12
N LYS A 5 20.59 4.24 -16.37
CA LYS A 5 19.85 5.44 -15.91
C LYS A 5 19.77 5.44 -14.38
N LYS A 6 19.94 6.62 -13.75
CA LYS A 6 19.83 6.77 -12.30
C LYS A 6 18.43 6.38 -11.82
N LEU A 7 18.41 5.52 -10.80
CA LEU A 7 17.26 4.81 -10.25
C LEU A 7 16.26 5.73 -9.53
N THR A 8 15.01 5.67 -9.95
CA THR A 8 13.85 5.92 -9.08
C THR A 8 13.04 4.64 -9.01
N THR A 9 13.03 4.01 -7.83
CA THR A 9 12.58 2.63 -7.52
C THR A 9 11.08 2.34 -7.72
N GLN A 10 10.38 3.04 -8.62
CA GLN A 10 8.91 2.92 -8.78
C GLN A 10 8.40 3.02 -10.22
N ASP A 11 9.27 3.09 -11.24
CA ASP A 11 8.84 3.25 -12.63
C ASP A 11 8.94 1.92 -13.41
N PRO A 12 7.82 1.37 -13.93
CA PRO A 12 7.82 0.15 -14.75
C PRO A 12 8.73 0.23 -15.98
N LEU A 13 8.92 1.41 -16.57
CA LEU A 13 9.80 1.56 -17.74
C LEU A 13 11.27 1.34 -17.35
N THR A 14 11.70 1.93 -16.24
CA THR A 14 13.03 1.70 -15.68
C THR A 14 13.25 0.22 -15.33
N LEU A 15 12.27 -0.41 -14.68
CA LEU A 15 12.32 -1.84 -14.35
C LEU A 15 12.49 -2.72 -15.59
N ILE A 16 11.69 -2.49 -16.64
CA ILE A 16 11.73 -3.28 -17.87
C ILE A 16 13.04 -3.03 -18.63
N THR A 17 13.46 -1.77 -18.76
CA THR A 17 14.66 -1.42 -19.53
C THR A 17 15.91 -2.01 -18.87
N ASN A 18 16.04 -1.87 -17.55
CA ASN A 18 17.15 -2.46 -16.80
C ASN A 18 17.08 -4.01 -16.84
N GLY A 19 15.88 -4.58 -16.74
CA GLY A 19 15.67 -6.03 -16.84
C GLY A 19 16.12 -6.60 -18.19
N ILE A 20 15.80 -5.93 -19.30
CA ILE A 20 16.24 -6.32 -20.65
C ILE A 20 17.77 -6.30 -20.75
N VAL A 21 18.42 -5.24 -20.23
CA VAL A 21 19.89 -5.13 -20.25
C VAL A 21 20.53 -6.29 -19.47
N LEU A 22 20.09 -6.53 -18.23
CA LEU A 22 20.64 -7.60 -17.39
C LEU A 22 20.39 -9.00 -17.96
N MET A 23 19.24 -9.21 -18.61
CA MET A 23 18.94 -10.44 -19.32
C MET A 23 19.85 -10.65 -20.53
N SER A 24 20.24 -9.58 -21.24
CA SER A 24 21.19 -9.67 -22.37
C SER A 24 22.64 -9.88 -21.95
N GLU A 25 22.98 -9.56 -20.71
CA GLU A 25 24.32 -9.69 -20.14
C GLU A 25 24.56 -11.08 -19.51
N ASP A 26 23.58 -12.00 -19.54
CA ASP A 26 23.63 -13.34 -18.92
C ASP A 26 24.12 -13.31 -17.46
N VAL A 27 23.66 -12.31 -16.70
CA VAL A 27 24.13 -12.04 -15.33
C VAL A 27 23.81 -13.22 -14.40
N ASP A 28 24.86 -13.86 -13.87
CA ASP A 28 24.75 -14.96 -12.90
C ASP A 28 24.49 -14.45 -11.48
N ILE A 29 23.92 -15.31 -10.64
CA ILE A 29 23.52 -15.09 -9.23
C ILE A 29 24.68 -14.59 -8.35
N ASN A 30 25.94 -14.77 -8.78
CA ASN A 30 27.15 -14.34 -8.07
C ASN A 30 27.82 -13.09 -8.66
N ASP A 31 27.13 -12.35 -9.54
CA ASP A 31 27.69 -11.12 -10.10
C ASP A 31 27.79 -10.02 -9.02
N GLU A 32 29.02 -9.80 -8.52
CA GLU A 32 29.36 -8.78 -7.53
C GLU A 32 29.18 -7.34 -8.06
N SER A 33 28.91 -7.16 -9.36
CA SER A 33 28.69 -5.83 -9.96
C SER A 33 27.30 -5.26 -9.69
N LEU A 34 26.35 -6.06 -9.20
CA LEU A 34 24.99 -5.62 -8.89
C LEU A 34 24.82 -5.28 -7.40
N THR A 35 24.20 -4.13 -7.16
CA THR A 35 23.74 -3.75 -5.82
C THR A 35 22.54 -4.60 -5.38
N ALA A 36 22.27 -4.64 -4.08
CA ALA A 36 21.09 -5.34 -3.53
C ALA A 36 19.75 -4.82 -4.09
N ILE A 37 19.71 -3.55 -4.52
CA ILE A 37 18.52 -2.94 -5.13
C ILE A 37 18.34 -3.46 -6.55
N GLU A 38 19.40 -3.44 -7.37
CA GLU A 38 19.37 -3.97 -8.75
C GLU A 38 19.00 -5.46 -8.75
N TRP A 39 19.54 -6.25 -7.82
CA TRP A 39 19.14 -7.65 -7.65
C TRP A 39 17.66 -7.84 -7.37
N LYS A 40 17.11 -7.00 -6.48
CA LYS A 40 15.69 -7.04 -6.14
C LYS A 40 14.82 -6.66 -7.34
N GLU A 41 15.21 -5.62 -8.08
CA GLU A 41 14.50 -5.17 -9.28
C GLU A 41 14.55 -6.25 -10.38
N TYR A 42 15.71 -6.86 -10.61
CA TYR A 42 15.84 -7.94 -11.57
C TYR A 42 15.01 -9.17 -11.18
N ALA A 43 14.92 -9.49 -9.89
CA ALA A 43 14.01 -10.53 -9.41
C ALA A 43 12.54 -10.20 -9.71
N VAL A 44 12.11 -8.95 -9.50
CA VAL A 44 10.75 -8.50 -9.86
C VAL A 44 10.51 -8.60 -11.37
N PHE A 45 11.49 -8.22 -12.19
CA PHE A 45 11.42 -8.37 -13.64
C PHE A 45 11.25 -9.84 -14.07
N LYS A 46 12.01 -10.77 -13.49
CA LYS A 46 11.86 -12.21 -13.77
C LYS A 46 10.48 -12.73 -13.39
N GLU A 47 9.95 -12.34 -12.23
CA GLU A 47 8.59 -12.68 -11.84
C GLU A 47 7.55 -12.12 -12.81
N LEU A 48 7.76 -10.91 -13.34
CA LEU A 48 6.89 -10.34 -14.38
C LEU A 48 6.89 -11.18 -15.67
N LEU A 49 8.05 -11.67 -16.10
CA LEU A 49 8.16 -12.58 -17.26
C LEU A 49 7.45 -13.91 -16.99
N HIS A 50 7.61 -14.48 -15.80
CA HIS A 50 6.91 -15.71 -15.40
C HIS A 50 5.39 -15.54 -15.40
N MET A 51 4.88 -14.38 -14.97
CA MET A 51 3.44 -14.10 -14.95
C MET A 51 2.85 -13.91 -16.34
N VAL A 52 3.65 -13.48 -17.32
CA VAL A 52 3.20 -13.21 -18.70
C VAL A 52 4.08 -13.98 -19.69
N PRO A 53 3.76 -15.25 -20.00
CA PRO A 53 4.67 -16.16 -20.71
C PRO A 53 5.18 -15.70 -22.09
N SER A 54 4.49 -14.78 -22.76
CA SER A 54 4.88 -14.23 -24.06
C SER A 54 5.49 -12.83 -23.98
N LEU A 55 5.75 -12.32 -22.78
CA LEU A 55 6.30 -10.99 -22.58
C LEU A 55 7.78 -10.95 -22.94
N GLU A 56 8.55 -11.98 -22.57
CA GLU A 56 9.99 -12.05 -22.85
C GLU A 56 10.30 -11.93 -24.34
N THR A 57 9.73 -12.83 -25.16
CA THR A 57 9.88 -12.79 -26.62
C THR A 57 9.46 -11.46 -27.20
N ARG A 58 8.33 -10.91 -26.71
CA ARG A 58 7.85 -9.60 -27.17
C ARG A 58 8.81 -8.46 -26.80
N LEU A 59 9.42 -8.47 -25.63
CA LEU A 59 10.38 -7.43 -25.22
C LEU A 59 11.66 -7.48 -26.05
N VAL A 60 12.16 -8.68 -26.35
CA VAL A 60 13.38 -8.88 -27.16
C VAL A 60 13.21 -8.38 -28.60
N GLU A 61 12.02 -8.59 -29.18
CA GLU A 61 11.72 -8.22 -30.57
C GLU A 61 11.18 -6.79 -30.73
N SER A 62 10.93 -6.08 -29.62
CA SER A 62 10.26 -4.77 -29.61
C SER A 62 11.19 -3.60 -29.86
N SER A 63 10.65 -2.53 -30.46
CA SER A 63 11.28 -1.22 -30.47
C SER A 63 11.21 -0.55 -29.09
N GLU A 64 12.08 0.44 -28.83
CA GLU A 64 12.05 1.24 -27.59
C GLU A 64 10.68 1.89 -27.32
N GLU A 65 10.00 2.35 -28.38
CA GLU A 65 8.64 2.93 -28.30
C GLU A 65 7.61 1.89 -27.85
N THR A 66 7.72 0.66 -28.35
CA THR A 66 6.82 -0.43 -27.97
C THR A 66 7.06 -0.82 -26.51
N VAL A 67 8.32 -0.91 -26.07
CA VAL A 67 8.68 -1.15 -24.66
C VAL A 67 8.10 -0.07 -23.75
N THR A 68 8.19 1.19 -24.17
CA THR A 68 7.60 2.33 -23.44
C THR A 68 6.09 2.17 -23.31
N THR A 69 5.41 1.81 -24.41
CA THR A 69 3.95 1.55 -24.40
C THR A 69 3.58 0.40 -23.46
N MET A 70 4.36 -0.69 -23.44
CA MET A 70 4.13 -1.81 -22.52
C MET A 70 4.26 -1.38 -21.06
N ALA A 71 5.29 -0.60 -20.74
CA ALA A 71 5.49 -0.06 -19.40
C ALA A 71 4.34 0.86 -18.95
N GLU A 72 3.83 1.72 -19.85
CA GLU A 72 2.66 2.56 -19.58
C GLU A 72 1.40 1.74 -19.30
N LEU A 73 1.18 0.65 -20.05
CA LEU A 73 0.05 -0.26 -19.81
C LEU A 73 0.15 -0.95 -18.44
N ILE A 74 1.35 -1.37 -18.04
CA ILE A 74 1.59 -1.94 -16.71
C ILE A 74 1.34 -0.89 -15.63
N GLN A 75 1.87 0.33 -15.79
CA GLN A 75 1.65 1.43 -14.86
C GLN A 75 0.16 1.76 -14.72
N LYS A 76 -0.59 1.75 -15.83
CA LYS A 76 -2.03 1.93 -15.83
C LYS A 76 -2.75 0.82 -15.06
N GLY A 77 -2.33 -0.44 -15.23
CA GLY A 77 -2.84 -1.57 -14.46
C GLY A 77 -2.60 -1.42 -12.96
N ILE A 78 -1.36 -1.07 -12.56
CA ILE A 78 -0.97 -0.82 -11.16
C ILE A 78 -1.84 0.30 -10.56
N ASN A 79 -1.99 1.41 -11.28
CA ASN A 79 -2.82 2.54 -10.84
C ASN A 79 -4.29 2.14 -10.68
N GLY A 80 -4.81 1.33 -11.62
CA GLY A 80 -6.17 0.81 -11.56
C GLY A 80 -6.41 -0.07 -10.33
N ALA A 81 -5.55 -1.06 -10.10
CA ALA A 81 -5.64 -1.95 -8.96
C ALA A 81 -5.59 -1.18 -7.63
N ARG A 82 -4.65 -0.24 -7.49
CA ARG A 82 -4.56 0.62 -6.30
C ARG A 82 -5.80 1.48 -6.10
N ALA A 83 -6.36 2.05 -7.17
CA ALA A 83 -7.57 2.86 -7.08
C ALA A 83 -8.78 2.04 -6.63
N ASP A 84 -8.91 0.79 -7.09
CA ASP A 84 -9.96 -0.13 -6.68
C ASP A 84 -9.81 -0.53 -5.21
N ASP A 85 -8.59 -0.86 -4.75
CA ASP A 85 -8.29 -1.15 -3.34
C ASP A 85 -8.64 0.05 -2.44
N THR A 86 -8.15 1.24 -2.79
CA THR A 86 -8.44 2.50 -2.09
C THR A 86 -9.95 2.76 -2.00
N LYS A 87 -10.69 2.51 -3.09
CA LYS A 87 -12.15 2.69 -3.13
C LYS A 87 -12.86 1.69 -2.21
N GLY A 88 -12.43 0.43 -2.20
CA GLY A 88 -12.96 -0.62 -1.32
C GLY A 88 -12.75 -0.28 0.15
N VAL A 89 -11.51 0.02 0.54
CA VAL A 89 -11.13 0.42 1.89
C VAL A 89 -11.89 1.67 2.32
N LYS A 90 -11.99 2.70 1.46
CA LYS A 90 -12.75 3.93 1.76
C LYS A 90 -14.20 3.65 2.16
N ILE A 91 -14.85 2.67 1.55
CA ILE A 91 -16.25 2.34 1.88
C ILE A 91 -16.29 1.56 3.18
N ALA A 92 -15.46 0.52 3.30
CA ALA A 92 -15.48 -0.42 4.42
C ALA A 92 -14.98 0.18 5.74
N ILE A 93 -14.03 1.13 5.69
CA ILE A 93 -13.43 1.74 6.90
C ILE A 93 -14.47 2.36 7.83
N ILE A 94 -15.57 2.91 7.29
CA ILE A 94 -16.64 3.48 8.10
C ILE A 94 -17.28 2.42 9.00
N ASN A 95 -17.47 1.20 8.51
CA ASN A 95 -17.99 0.11 9.32
C ASN A 95 -16.98 -0.30 10.38
N TRP A 96 -15.70 -0.40 10.04
CA TRP A 96 -14.65 -0.84 10.97
C TRP A 96 -14.40 0.14 12.12
N ILE A 97 -14.52 1.45 11.87
CA ILE A 97 -14.36 2.46 12.91
C ILE A 97 -15.64 2.68 13.72
N THR A 98 -16.78 2.14 13.28
CA THR A 98 -18.05 2.19 14.01
C THR A 98 -18.09 1.04 15.02
N LEU A 99 -18.20 1.36 16.31
CA LEU A 99 -18.31 0.35 17.35
C LEU A 99 -19.59 -0.48 17.16
N LYS A 100 -19.52 -1.79 17.43
CA LYS A 100 -20.66 -2.71 17.27
C LYS A 100 -21.86 -2.21 18.09
N GLY A 101 -23.00 -2.05 17.43
CA GLY A 101 -24.23 -1.55 18.06
C GLY A 101 -24.29 -0.04 18.27
N GLN A 102 -23.30 0.71 17.80
CA GLN A 102 -23.29 2.18 17.85
C GLN A 102 -23.36 2.80 16.45
N SER A 103 -23.58 4.11 16.40
CA SER A 103 -23.48 4.93 15.21
C SER A 103 -22.43 6.02 15.43
N LEU A 104 -21.76 6.44 14.36
CA LEU A 104 -20.92 7.63 14.39
C LEU A 104 -21.80 8.87 14.50
N SER A 105 -21.38 9.82 15.34
CA SER A 105 -22.03 11.11 15.51
C SER A 105 -21.02 12.23 15.22
N PRO A 106 -21.25 13.07 14.19
CA PRO A 106 -22.35 12.97 13.20
C PRO A 106 -22.21 11.73 12.30
N HIS A 107 -23.32 11.26 11.71
CA HIS A 107 -23.28 10.13 10.78
C HIS A 107 -22.34 10.42 9.60
N ILE A 108 -21.45 9.48 9.28
CA ILE A 108 -20.57 9.54 8.11
C ILE A 108 -21.10 8.60 7.02
N PRO A 109 -21.54 9.13 5.87
CA PRO A 109 -21.92 8.30 4.74
C PRO A 109 -20.71 7.59 4.14
N GLN A 110 -20.86 6.30 3.82
CA GLN A 110 -19.78 5.46 3.29
C GLN A 110 -19.21 5.95 1.94
N ASN A 111 -20.01 6.64 1.13
CA ASN A 111 -19.61 7.15 -0.18
C ASN A 111 -19.03 8.58 -0.14
N MET A 112 -19.32 9.37 0.91
CA MET A 112 -18.89 10.77 1.01
C MET A 112 -17.60 10.92 1.82
N LYS A 113 -16.69 11.78 1.32
CA LYS A 113 -15.45 12.16 2.02
C LYS A 113 -15.67 13.35 2.96
N SER A 114 -16.63 14.22 2.64
CA SER A 114 -17.03 15.35 3.48
C SER A 114 -17.51 14.82 4.84
N GLY A 115 -16.88 15.30 5.92
CA GLY A 115 -17.16 14.82 7.28
C GLY A 115 -16.24 13.71 7.79
N ARG A 116 -15.15 13.40 7.06
CA ARG A 116 -14.04 12.54 7.56
C ARG A 116 -12.82 13.39 7.92
N GLY A 117 -11.76 12.72 8.39
CA GLY A 117 -10.51 13.38 8.74
C GLY A 117 -10.60 14.04 10.12
N PHE A 118 -9.89 15.15 10.31
CA PHE A 118 -9.93 15.90 11.56
C PHE A 118 -11.29 16.55 11.86
N ASN A 119 -12.16 16.70 10.86
CA ASN A 119 -13.49 17.31 11.02
C ASN A 119 -14.53 16.42 11.72
N HIS A 120 -14.17 15.20 12.10
CA HIS A 120 -15.06 14.29 12.81
C HIS A 120 -14.31 13.62 13.95
N GLU A 121 -14.94 13.55 15.13
CA GLU A 121 -14.32 13.12 16.38
C GLU A 121 -13.61 11.76 16.28
N ARG A 122 -14.32 10.73 15.79
CA ARG A 122 -13.75 9.38 15.63
C ARG A 122 -12.56 9.30 14.66
N THR A 123 -12.69 9.85 13.45
CA THR A 123 -11.62 9.78 12.44
C THR A 123 -10.46 10.71 12.78
N GLY A 124 -10.74 11.86 13.40
CA GLY A 124 -9.73 12.81 13.86
C GLY A 124 -8.89 12.22 14.99
N ALA A 125 -9.51 11.56 15.96
CA ALA A 125 -8.81 10.83 17.01
C ALA A 125 -7.86 9.77 16.44
N LEU A 126 -8.31 8.97 15.47
CA LEU A 126 -7.49 7.93 14.82
C LEU A 126 -6.34 8.49 13.97
N LEU A 127 -6.54 9.66 13.35
CA LEU A 127 -5.53 10.33 12.52
C LEU A 127 -4.61 11.26 13.32
N CYS A 128 -4.93 11.52 14.59
CA CYS A 128 -4.11 12.35 15.45
C CYS A 128 -2.70 11.74 15.53
N PRO A 129 -1.63 12.55 15.35
CA PRO A 129 -0.27 12.09 15.57
C PRO A 129 -0.12 11.42 16.93
N ALA A 130 0.59 10.31 16.98
CA ALA A 130 0.71 9.46 18.17
C ALA A 130 1.30 10.19 19.39
N GLY A 131 2.18 11.17 19.16
CA GLY A 131 2.75 12.02 20.21
C GLY A 131 1.86 13.19 20.64
N LEU A 132 0.62 13.30 20.13
CA LEU A 132 -0.31 14.37 20.44
C LEU A 132 -1.61 13.82 21.06
N ASP A 133 -2.14 14.58 22.01
CA ASP A 133 -3.43 14.26 22.64
C ASP A 133 -4.59 14.91 21.88
N TRP A 134 -5.45 14.07 21.30
CA TRP A 134 -6.67 14.51 20.63
C TRP A 134 -7.70 15.13 21.59
N ALA A 135 -7.73 14.71 22.86
CA ALA A 135 -8.63 15.28 23.87
C ALA A 135 -8.26 16.74 24.23
N ASN A 136 -7.02 17.14 23.96
CA ASN A 136 -6.59 18.53 24.12
C ASN A 136 -7.23 19.43 23.06
N ILE A 137 -8.17 20.27 23.51
CA ILE A 137 -8.94 21.19 22.65
C ILE A 137 -8.02 22.07 21.79
N LYS A 138 -6.89 22.57 22.32
CA LYS A 138 -5.99 23.43 21.56
C LYS A 138 -5.32 22.67 20.42
N THR A 139 -4.87 21.44 20.69
CA THR A 139 -4.27 20.55 19.68
C THR A 139 -5.29 20.22 18.61
N ARG A 140 -6.48 19.78 19.02
CA ARG A 140 -7.58 19.44 18.12
C ARG A 140 -7.97 20.61 17.22
N THR A 141 -8.15 21.81 17.77
CA THR A 141 -8.49 23.01 16.98
C THR A 141 -7.40 23.36 15.97
N LYS A 142 -6.11 23.23 16.33
CA LYS A 142 -5.01 23.48 15.39
C LYS A 142 -4.99 22.47 14.24
N LEU A 143 -5.25 21.19 14.52
CA LEU A 143 -5.35 20.13 13.49
C LEU A 143 -6.55 20.37 12.56
N ILE A 144 -7.72 20.66 13.12
CA ILE A 144 -8.95 20.95 12.36
C ILE A 144 -8.76 22.16 11.43
N ASN A 145 -8.15 23.23 11.93
CA ASN A 145 -7.94 24.46 11.17
C ASN A 145 -6.72 24.41 10.24
N GLY A 146 -6.00 23.29 10.17
CA GLY A 146 -4.79 23.15 9.35
C GLY A 146 -3.61 24.02 9.81
N GLN A 147 -3.66 24.55 11.04
CA GLN A 147 -2.59 25.36 11.65
C GLN A 147 -1.40 24.51 12.12
N PHE A 148 -1.61 23.20 12.21
CA PHE A 148 -0.56 22.23 12.50
C PHE A 148 -0.33 21.37 11.25
N GLN A 149 0.82 21.56 10.61
CA GLN A 149 1.28 20.68 9.54
C GLN A 149 1.87 19.43 10.18
N VAL A 150 1.17 18.29 10.05
CA VAL A 150 1.67 16.99 10.51
C VAL A 150 2.80 16.55 9.58
N ALA A 151 4.00 16.41 10.13
CA ALA A 151 5.16 15.95 9.35
C ALA A 151 5.05 14.44 9.03
N GLY A 152 5.76 13.96 8.00
CA GLY A 152 5.67 12.57 7.55
C GLY A 152 6.21 11.53 8.55
N ASP A 153 7.02 11.97 9.52
CA ASP A 153 7.52 11.19 10.64
C ASP A 153 6.57 11.20 11.86
N GLN A 154 5.53 12.04 11.84
CA GLN A 154 4.50 12.09 12.87
C GLN A 154 3.35 11.15 12.54
N TRP A 155 3.55 9.90 12.94
CA TRP A 155 2.66 8.82 12.54
C TRP A 155 1.31 8.88 13.26
N PRO A 156 0.20 8.60 12.57
CA PRO A 156 -1.12 8.62 13.16
C PRO A 156 -1.32 7.44 14.11
N VAL A 157 -2.08 7.66 15.19
CA VAL A 157 -2.29 6.64 16.23
C VAL A 157 -2.99 5.38 15.71
N PHE A 158 -3.74 5.46 14.60
CA PHE A 158 -4.38 4.27 14.00
C PHE A 158 -3.39 3.18 13.58
N LEU A 159 -2.10 3.48 13.43
CA LEU A 159 -1.09 2.47 13.09
C LEU A 159 -0.75 1.56 14.28
N TYR A 160 -1.02 1.99 15.51
CA TYR A 160 -0.63 1.27 16.72
C TYR A 160 -1.69 0.28 17.20
N ALA A 161 -1.24 -0.82 17.80
CA ALA A 161 -2.09 -1.76 18.52
C ALA A 161 -2.95 -1.01 19.54
N ASP A 162 -4.25 -1.33 19.57
CA ASP A 162 -5.24 -0.70 20.45
C ASP A 162 -5.26 0.84 20.41
N TYR A 163 -4.72 1.44 19.34
CA TYR A 163 -4.58 2.88 19.17
C TYR A 163 -3.86 3.55 20.35
N THR A 164 -2.86 2.89 20.91
CA THR A 164 -2.09 3.37 22.06
C THR A 164 -0.62 3.56 21.68
N TYR A 165 -0.06 4.71 22.00
CA TYR A 165 1.35 5.05 21.78
C TYR A 165 2.12 4.98 23.09
N ASP A 166 3.21 4.22 23.08
CA ASP A 166 4.14 4.14 24.20
C ASP A 166 5.30 5.12 23.96
N VAL A 167 5.43 6.10 24.84
CA VAL A 167 6.48 7.15 24.72
C VAL A 167 7.85 6.59 25.07
N GLU A 168 7.93 5.57 25.93
CA GLU A 168 9.17 4.93 26.36
C GLU A 168 9.63 3.87 25.34
N ASP A 169 8.68 3.23 24.65
CA ASP A 169 8.95 2.34 23.51
C ASP A 169 8.06 2.66 22.28
N PRO A 170 8.46 3.64 21.45
CA PRO A 170 7.70 4.05 20.26
C PRO A 170 7.47 2.95 19.21
N TRP A 171 8.19 1.83 19.28
CA TRP A 171 8.00 0.71 18.35
C TRP A 171 6.96 -0.29 18.84
N ASN A 172 6.61 -0.22 20.12
CA ASN A 172 5.63 -1.10 20.73
C ASN A 172 4.27 -0.97 20.03
N GLY A 173 3.72 -2.09 19.58
CA GLY A 173 2.43 -2.13 18.88
C GLY A 173 2.40 -1.45 17.51
N LEU A 174 3.50 -0.92 17.01
CA LEU A 174 3.51 -0.17 15.76
C LEU A 174 3.20 -1.06 14.54
N LEU A 175 2.29 -0.62 13.67
CA LEU A 175 1.75 -1.37 12.53
C LEU A 175 0.95 -2.63 12.89
N HIS A 176 0.47 -2.74 14.12
CA HIS A 176 -0.31 -3.89 14.62
C HIS A 176 -1.79 -3.58 14.89
N SER A 177 -2.31 -2.45 14.39
CA SER A 177 -3.71 -2.10 14.65
C SER A 177 -4.70 -3.04 13.98
N GLY A 178 -5.87 -3.23 14.62
CA GLY A 178 -6.96 -3.99 14.03
C GLY A 178 -7.47 -3.43 12.69
N LEU A 179 -7.31 -2.12 12.45
CA LEU A 179 -7.67 -1.50 11.17
C LEU A 179 -6.75 -1.95 10.04
N LEU A 180 -5.44 -2.04 10.29
CA LEU A 180 -4.49 -2.57 9.30
C LEU A 180 -4.78 -4.03 8.99
N VAL A 181 -5.14 -4.83 10.00
CA VAL A 181 -5.54 -6.23 9.79
C VAL A 181 -6.81 -6.32 8.94
N SER A 182 -7.84 -5.53 9.24
CA SER A 182 -9.09 -5.49 8.46
C SER A 182 -8.85 -5.03 7.03
N ALA A 183 -8.04 -4.00 6.82
CA ALA A 183 -7.71 -3.49 5.50
C ALA A 183 -6.88 -4.50 4.69
N PHE A 184 -5.91 -5.19 5.30
CA PHE A 184 -5.17 -6.27 4.65
C PHE A 184 -6.10 -7.40 4.22
N LYS A 185 -6.99 -7.86 5.11
CA LYS A 185 -7.97 -8.90 4.77
C LYS A 185 -8.87 -8.44 3.61
N HIS A 186 -9.33 -7.20 3.64
CA HIS A 186 -10.18 -6.64 2.58
C HIS A 186 -9.50 -6.66 1.21
N ILE A 187 -8.22 -6.26 1.14
CA ILE A 187 -7.44 -6.17 -0.10
C ILE A 187 -6.96 -7.54 -0.59
N PHE A 188 -6.38 -8.33 0.30
CA PHE A 188 -5.64 -9.54 -0.09
C PHE A 188 -6.45 -10.82 0.04
N THR A 189 -7.51 -10.87 0.82
CA THR A 189 -8.28 -12.12 1.02
C THR A 189 -9.66 -12.03 0.38
N SER A 190 -10.60 -11.37 1.03
CA SER A 190 -11.90 -11.06 0.46
C SER A 190 -12.58 -9.99 1.32
N PRO A 191 -13.30 -9.04 0.70
CA PRO A 191 -14.14 -8.10 1.42
C PRO A 191 -15.14 -8.75 2.39
N SER A 192 -15.62 -9.96 2.10
CA SER A 192 -16.60 -10.68 2.93
C SER A 192 -16.01 -11.37 4.17
N LEU A 193 -14.68 -11.53 4.23
CA LEU A 193 -13.98 -12.23 5.32
C LEU A 193 -13.66 -11.35 6.53
N VAL A 194 -13.97 -10.06 6.47
CA VAL A 194 -13.72 -9.16 7.60
C VAL A 194 -14.71 -9.41 8.75
N ASP A 195 -15.92 -9.91 8.45
CA ASP A 195 -17.00 -10.10 9.44
C ASP A 195 -17.60 -11.52 9.52
N GLN A 196 -17.34 -12.46 8.59
CA GLN A 196 -17.97 -13.80 8.56
C GLN A 196 -17.06 -14.93 8.03
N GLU A 197 -17.45 -16.19 8.32
CA GLU A 197 -16.86 -17.41 7.74
C GLU A 197 -16.89 -17.41 6.20
N PRO A 198 -15.96 -18.09 5.51
CA PRO A 198 -15.72 -17.94 4.09
C PRO A 198 -16.92 -18.39 3.25
N LYS A 199 -17.57 -17.45 2.57
CA LYS A 199 -18.43 -17.69 1.40
C LYS A 199 -17.88 -16.98 0.17
N ALA A 200 -16.56 -17.04 -0.04
CA ALA A 200 -15.96 -16.51 -1.24
C ALA A 200 -16.17 -17.51 -2.39
N THR A 201 -16.76 -17.05 -3.50
CA THR A 201 -16.91 -17.83 -4.74
C THR A 201 -15.66 -17.82 -5.62
N HIS A 202 -14.68 -16.97 -5.28
CA HIS A 202 -13.42 -16.83 -6.00
C HIS A 202 -12.24 -16.75 -5.03
N SER A 203 -11.07 -17.24 -5.46
CA SER A 203 -9.82 -17.13 -4.73
C SER A 203 -9.46 -15.66 -4.48
N GLY A 204 -8.99 -15.34 -3.27
CA GLY A 204 -8.47 -14.01 -2.93
C GLY A 204 -7.13 -13.70 -3.58
N ASN A 205 -6.75 -12.42 -3.65
CA ASN A 205 -5.47 -11.97 -4.22
C ASN A 205 -4.25 -12.68 -3.59
N ALA A 206 -4.25 -12.89 -2.28
CA ALA A 206 -3.22 -13.63 -1.57
C ALA A 206 -3.10 -15.07 -2.07
N GLN A 207 -4.22 -15.75 -2.32
CA GLN A 207 -4.21 -17.11 -2.83
C GLN A 207 -3.78 -17.15 -4.29
N ILE A 208 -4.29 -16.21 -5.13
CA ILE A 208 -3.92 -16.09 -6.54
C ILE A 208 -2.41 -15.90 -6.70
N HIS A 209 -1.80 -15.07 -5.84
CA HIS A 209 -0.38 -14.76 -5.89
C HIS A 209 0.47 -15.57 -4.89
N GLY A 210 -0.07 -16.62 -4.29
CA GLY A 210 0.66 -17.52 -3.40
C GLY A 210 1.23 -16.86 -2.13
N MET A 211 0.68 -15.74 -1.67
CA MET A 211 1.08 -15.04 -0.46
C MET A 211 0.78 -15.88 0.78
N ARG A 212 1.82 -16.34 1.49
CA ARG A 212 1.70 -17.15 2.72
C ARG A 212 1.84 -16.36 4.00
N SER A 213 2.40 -15.15 3.92
CA SER A 213 2.63 -14.28 5.07
C SER A 213 2.54 -12.82 4.65
N MET A 214 2.16 -11.98 5.60
CA MET A 214 2.22 -10.53 5.44
C MET A 214 3.69 -10.07 5.44
N THR A 215 4.07 -9.23 4.48
CA THR A 215 5.42 -8.65 4.36
C THR A 215 5.42 -7.19 4.81
N LYS A 216 6.60 -6.64 5.11
CA LYS A 216 6.76 -5.20 5.38
C LYS A 216 6.19 -4.33 4.24
N ALA A 217 6.41 -4.75 2.99
CA ALA A 217 5.90 -4.06 1.83
C ALA A 217 4.36 -4.11 1.75
N SER A 218 3.73 -5.25 2.03
CA SER A 218 2.27 -5.34 2.04
C SER A 218 1.64 -4.54 3.19
N ILE A 219 2.30 -4.44 4.34
CA ILE A 219 1.83 -3.60 5.45
C ILE A 219 1.88 -2.13 5.06
N ALA A 220 3.02 -1.68 4.51
CA ALA A 220 3.17 -0.31 4.03
C ALA A 220 2.16 0.02 2.92
N TYR A 221 1.91 -0.91 2.00
CA TYR A 221 0.88 -0.78 0.97
C TYR A 221 -0.50 -0.56 1.60
N VAL A 222 -0.90 -1.42 2.55
CA VAL A 222 -2.21 -1.32 3.23
C VAL A 222 -2.35 -0.02 4.01
N ALA A 223 -1.30 0.41 4.71
CA ALA A 223 -1.31 1.63 5.51
C ALA A 223 -1.46 2.92 4.68
N THR A 224 -1.26 2.84 3.36
CA THR A 224 -1.29 3.97 2.43
C THR A 224 -2.47 3.97 1.45
N GLN A 225 -3.42 3.02 1.61
CA GLN A 225 -4.70 3.01 0.88
C GLN A 225 -5.72 3.93 1.55
#